data_AF-A0A3B8J275-F1
#
_entry.id   AF-A0A3B8J275-F1
#
_cell.length_a   1.000
_cell.length_b   1.000
_cell.length_c   1.000
_cell.angle_alpha   90.00
_cell.angle_beta   90.00
_cell.angle_gamma   90.00
#
_symmetry.space_group_name_H-M   'P 1'
#
loop_
_entity.id
_entity.type
_entity.pdbx_description
1 polymer ?
#
loop_
_entity_poly.entity_id
_entity_poly.type
_entity_poly.pdbx_seq_one_letter_code
_entity_poly.pdbx_strand_id
1 'polypeptide(L)' 'EYLRIIYGPEYTTEENLKVLKNRGLGRKRSLAQREFALGVEALERFVKQEPLRRVHECVFGVLALESEAVDPRL' A
#
# COMPACT_ATOMS: atom_id res chain seq x y z
N GLU A 1 -1.98 -21.24 6.51
CA GLU A 1 -3.16 -20.90 7.35
C GLU A 1 -3.66 -19.47 7.19
N TYR A 2 -2.96 -18.39 7.61
CA TYR A 2 -3.49 -17.00 7.46
C TYR A 2 -3.93 -16.64 6.04
N LEU A 3 -3.13 -16.98 5.02
CA LEU A 3 -3.44 -16.65 3.63
C LEU A 3 -4.70 -17.38 3.08
N ARG A 4 -5.22 -18.43 3.76
CA ARG A 4 -6.52 -19.02 3.40
C ARG A 4 -7.66 -18.03 3.58
N ILE A 5 -7.54 -17.10 4.53
CA ILE A 5 -8.54 -16.05 4.79
C ILE A 5 -8.60 -15.08 3.59
N ILE A 6 -7.46 -14.77 2.98
CA ILE A 6 -7.33 -13.77 1.90
C ILE A 6 -7.56 -14.40 0.52
N TYR A 7 -7.02 -15.59 0.28
CA TYR A 7 -7.01 -16.25 -1.03
C TYR A 7 -7.97 -17.43 -1.16
N GLY A 8 -8.72 -17.76 -0.11
CA GLY A 8 -9.66 -18.87 -0.06
C GLY A 8 -9.05 -20.18 0.48
N PRO A 9 -9.90 -21.13 0.91
CA PRO A 9 -9.46 -22.37 1.52
C PRO A 9 -8.61 -23.25 0.59
N GLU A 10 -8.84 -23.20 -0.72
CA GLU A 10 -8.16 -24.03 -1.72
C GLU A 10 -6.89 -23.36 -2.31
N TYR A 11 -6.44 -22.22 -1.79
CA TYR A 11 -5.33 -21.48 -2.41
C TYR A 11 -4.01 -22.29 -2.49
N THR A 12 -3.87 -23.34 -1.68
CA THR A 12 -2.69 -24.20 -1.62
C THR A 12 -2.68 -25.32 -2.66
N THR A 13 -3.73 -25.49 -3.48
CA THR A 13 -3.69 -26.45 -4.59
C THR A 13 -2.61 -26.05 -5.59
N GLU A 14 -1.98 -27.02 -6.26
CA GLU A 14 -0.87 -26.73 -7.18
C GLU A 14 -1.28 -25.79 -8.33
N GLU A 15 -2.51 -25.93 -8.83
CA GLU A 15 -3.06 -25.08 -9.87
C GLU A 15 -3.20 -23.62 -9.40
N ASN A 16 -3.83 -23.41 -8.23
CA ASN A 16 -4.00 -22.08 -7.66
C ASN A 16 -2.66 -21.42 -7.33
N LEU A 17 -1.70 -22.18 -6.77
CA LEU A 17 -0.37 -21.67 -6.45
C LEU A 17 0.41 -21.23 -7.70
N LYS A 18 0.30 -21.96 -8.82
CA LYS A 18 0.96 -21.57 -10.08
C LYS A 18 0.46 -20.22 -10.58
N VAL A 19 -0.84 -19.97 -10.53
CA VAL A 19 -1.43 -18.68 -10.92
C VAL A 19 -1.04 -17.57 -9.94
N LEU A 20 -1.17 -17.82 -8.63
CA LEU A 20 -0.89 -16.81 -7.59
C LEU A 20 0.58 -16.37 -7.53
N LYS A 21 1.52 -17.23 -7.94
CA LYS A 21 2.95 -16.86 -8.03
C LYS A 21 3.23 -15.80 -9.10
N ASN A 22 2.41 -15.73 -10.15
CA ASN A 22 2.58 -14.79 -11.26
C ASN A 22 1.81 -13.47 -11.07
N ARG A 23 1.34 -13.16 -9.85
CA ARG A 23 0.57 -11.94 -9.57
C ARG A 23 1.43 -10.67 -9.63
N GLY A 24 0.84 -9.57 -10.08
CA GLY A 24 1.52 -8.28 -10.26
C GLY A 24 1.75 -7.53 -8.95
N LEU A 25 2.96 -7.63 -8.37
CA LEU A 25 3.33 -6.94 -7.12
C LEU A 25 3.83 -5.50 -7.32
N GLY A 26 4.20 -5.13 -8.56
CA GLY A 26 4.90 -3.88 -8.85
C GLY A 26 4.11 -2.62 -8.47
N ARG A 27 2.81 -2.58 -8.81
CA ARG A 27 1.95 -1.42 -8.51
C ARG A 27 1.81 -1.18 -7.01
N LYS A 28 1.52 -2.22 -6.22
CA LYS A 28 1.39 -2.11 -4.76
C LYS A 28 2.70 -1.64 -4.12
N ARG A 29 3.85 -2.18 -4.56
CA ARG A 29 5.18 -1.72 -4.08
C ARG A 29 5.45 -0.25 -4.40
N SER A 30 5.13 0.19 -5.62
CA SER A 30 5.31 1.58 -6.02
C SER A 30 4.40 2.54 -5.25
N LEU A 31 3.17 2.15 -4.94
CA LEU A 31 2.26 2.92 -4.09
C LEU A 31 2.80 3.02 -2.66
N ALA A 32 3.14 1.87 -2.07
CA ALA A 32 3.70 1.82 -0.71
C ALA A 32 4.97 2.69 -0.55
N GLN A 33 5.85 2.72 -1.55
CA GLN A 33 7.04 3.58 -1.54
C GLN A 33 6.69 5.08 -1.52
N ARG A 34 5.70 5.48 -2.32
CA ARG A 34 5.26 6.89 -2.40
C ARG A 34 4.51 7.31 -1.14
N GLU A 35 3.61 6.48 -0.65
CA GLU A 35 2.90 6.69 0.62
C GLU A 35 3.89 6.81 1.78
N PHE A 36 4.87 5.91 1.86
CA PHE A 36 5.91 5.96 2.89
C PHE A 36 6.71 7.27 2.85
N ALA A 37 7.16 7.68 1.67
CA ALA A 37 7.89 8.94 1.50
C ALA A 37 7.06 10.16 1.94
N LEU A 38 5.78 10.21 1.56
CA LEU A 38 4.85 11.27 2.00
C LEU A 38 4.64 11.25 3.51
N GLY A 39 4.53 10.06 4.12
CA GLY A 39 4.38 9.91 5.56
C GLY A 39 5.60 10.41 6.34
N VAL A 40 6.81 10.05 5.90
CA VAL A 40 8.07 10.55 6.49
C VAL A 40 8.15 12.07 6.37
N GLU A 41 7.87 12.62 5.19
CA GLU A 41 7.90 14.07 4.96
C GLU A 41 6.88 14.81 5.84
N ALA A 42 5.66 14.27 6.00
CA ALA A 42 4.64 14.86 6.87
C ALA A 42 5.13 14.95 8.33
N LEU A 43 5.74 13.87 8.83
CA LEU A 43 6.30 13.81 10.18
C LEU A 43 7.47 14.80 10.33
N GLU A 44 8.38 14.86 9.37
CA GLU A 44 9.50 15.81 9.41
C GLU A 44 9.02 17.26 9.48
N ARG A 45 8.05 17.64 8.65
CA ARG A 45 7.48 19.00 8.63
C ARG A 45 6.77 19.33 9.93
N PHE A 46 6.05 18.37 10.50
CA PHE A 46 5.41 18.53 11.80
C PHE A 46 6.44 18.79 12.91
N VAL A 47 7.51 17.98 12.97
CA VAL A 47 8.59 18.16 13.96
C VAL A 47 9.32 19.49 13.78
N LYS A 48 9.49 19.96 12.54
CA LYS A 48 10.06 21.27 12.22
C LYS A 48 9.12 22.46 12.48
N GLN A 49 7.91 22.22 12.99
CA GLN A 49 6.87 23.23 13.25
C GLN A 49 6.48 24.04 12.00
N GLU A 50 6.48 23.41 10.82
CA GLU A 50 5.96 24.04 9.61
C GLU A 50 4.45 24.30 9.70
N PRO A 51 3.91 25.27 8.92
CA PRO A 51 2.47 25.52 8.90
C PRO A 51 1.66 24.28 8.59
N LEU A 52 0.53 24.08 9.29
CA LEU A 52 -0.29 22.86 9.19
C LEU A 52 -0.66 22.46 7.75
N ARG A 53 -0.89 23.45 6.86
CA ARG A 53 -1.16 23.20 5.44
C ARG A 53 -0.05 22.39 4.74
N ARG A 54 1.21 22.58 5.14
CA ARG A 54 2.40 21.89 4.59
C ARG A 54 2.53 20.47 5.11
N VAL A 55 2.04 20.19 6.32
CA VAL A 55 1.94 18.83 6.84
C VAL A 55 0.79 18.10 6.15
N HIS A 56 -0.37 18.77 6.07
CA HIS A 56 -1.58 18.21 5.47
C HIS A 56 -1.46 17.95 3.97
N GLU A 57 -0.66 18.71 3.22
CA GLU A 57 -0.44 18.40 1.79
C GLU A 57 0.13 16.98 1.61
N CYS A 58 1.02 16.54 2.51
CA CYS A 58 1.59 15.20 2.49
C CYS A 58 0.58 14.14 2.98
N VAL A 59 -0.13 14.41 4.07
CA VAL A 59 -1.14 13.50 4.63
C VAL A 59 -2.27 13.25 3.63
N PHE A 60 -2.79 14.30 2.98
CA PHE A 60 -3.82 14.15 1.95
C PHE A 60 -3.27 13.51 0.68
N GLY A 61 -1.97 13.67 0.38
CA GLY A 61 -1.30 12.92 -0.68
C GLY A 61 -1.37 11.40 -0.44
N VAL A 62 -1.15 10.93 0.79
CA VAL A 62 -1.31 9.50 1.14
C VAL A 62 -2.76 9.05 0.92
N LEU A 63 -3.73 9.81 1.41
CA LEU A 63 -5.15 9.49 1.23
C LEU A 63 -5.56 9.41 -0.25
N ALA A 64 -4.99 10.29 -1.08
CA ALA A 64 -5.23 10.27 -2.53
C ALA A 64 -4.64 9.02 -3.19
N LEU A 65 -3.44 8.58 -2.78
CA LEU A 65 -2.81 7.37 -3.31
C LEU A 65 -3.57 6.09 -2.94
N GLU A 66 -4.17 6.03 -1.75
CA GLU A 66 -5.00 4.89 -1.31
C GLU A 66 -6.28 4.71 -2.16
N SER A 67 -6.69 5.74 -2.93
CA SER A 67 -7.83 5.63 -3.85
C SER A 67 -7.47 4.94 -5.17
N GLU A 68 -6.19 4.68 -5.44
CA GLU A 68 -5.73 3.98 -6.63
C GLU A 68 -6.11 2.49 -6.59
N ALA A 69 -6.71 1.98 -7.67
CA ALA A 69 -7.12 0.58 -7.72
C ALA A 69 -5.91 -0.37 -7.70
N VAL A 70 -5.86 -1.27 -6.71
CA VAL A 70 -4.88 -2.35 -6.61
C VAL A 70 -5.61 -3.66 -6.30
N ASP A 71 -4.97 -4.80 -6.57
CA ASP A 71 -5.51 -6.09 -6.13
C ASP A 71 -5.70 -6.07 -4.59
N PRO A 72 -6.93 -6.22 -4.08
CA PRO A 72 -7.22 -6.13 -2.65
C PRO A 72 -6.62 -7.28 -1.84
N ARG A 73 -6.10 -8.32 -2.52
CA ARG A 73 -5.42 -9.46 -1.89
C ARG A 73 -3.92 -9.20 -1.64
N LEU A 74 -3.42 -8.03 -2.05
CA LEU A 74 -2.01 -7.61 -1.96
C LEU A 74 -1.76 -6.55 -0.87
#